data_AF-A0A963MR58-F1
#
_entry.id   AF-A0A963MR58-F1
#
_cell.length_a   1.000
_cell.length_b   1.000
_cell.length_c   1.000
_cell.angle_alpha   90.00
_cell.angle_beta   90.00
_cell.angle_gamma   90.00
#
_symmetry.space_group_name_H-M   'P 1'
#
loop_
_entity.id
_entity.type
_entity.pdbx_description
1 polymer ?
#
loop_
_entity_poly.entity_id
_entity_poly.type
_entity_poly.pdbx_seq_one_letter_code
_entity_poly.pdbx_strand_id
1 'polypeptide(L)' 'MDAAKQQTKSTMRTKKELSSKDKASESELNEQDRDSRVAVSAYYKAQARGFEPGHELEDWLAAEAEENQ' A
#
# COMPACT_ATOMS: atom_id res chain seq x y z
N MET A 1 -14.22 -62.16 -9.39
CA MET A 1 -15.18 -61.64 -8.40
C MET A 1 -14.39 -60.73 -7.47
N ASP A 2 -14.54 -59.43 -7.36
CA ASP A 2 -15.39 -58.42 -7.98
C ASP A 2 -14.70 -57.06 -7.79
N ALA A 3 -14.98 -56.14 -8.70
CA ALA A 3 -14.43 -54.79 -8.73
C ALA A 3 -15.06 -53.87 -7.68
N ALA A 4 -14.33 -52.86 -7.21
CA ALA A 4 -14.93 -51.65 -6.66
C ALA A 4 -14.03 -50.41 -6.85
N LYS A 5 -14.26 -49.74 -7.98
CA LYS A 5 -13.98 -48.31 -8.20
C LYS A 5 -14.62 -47.46 -7.12
N GLN A 6 -13.91 -46.48 -6.58
CA GLN A 6 -14.52 -45.20 -6.19
C GLN A 6 -13.66 -44.03 -6.68
N GLN A 7 -14.19 -43.42 -7.73
CA GLN A 7 -13.95 -42.06 -8.18
C GLN A 7 -14.68 -41.11 -7.21
N THR A 8 -14.14 -39.93 -6.89
CA THR A 8 -14.80 -38.62 -7.09
C THR A 8 -14.21 -37.48 -6.23
N LYS A 9 -13.76 -36.44 -6.95
CA LYS A 9 -14.00 -34.99 -6.70
C LYS A 9 -13.81 -34.47 -5.26
N SER A 10 -12.60 -34.01 -4.97
CA SER A 10 -12.37 -32.84 -4.12
C SER A 10 -11.74 -31.75 -4.98
N THR A 11 -12.55 -31.10 -5.81
CA THR A 11 -13.17 -29.80 -5.50
C THR A 11 -12.12 -28.70 -5.58
N MET A 12 -12.05 -28.15 -6.79
CA MET A 12 -11.50 -26.85 -7.15
C MET A 12 -11.82 -25.80 -6.06
N ARG A 13 -10.87 -25.50 -5.17
CA ARG A 13 -10.96 -24.37 -4.22
C ARG A 13 -9.61 -23.66 -4.07
N THR A 14 -8.98 -23.33 -5.18
CA THR A 14 -7.74 -22.52 -5.16
C THR A 14 -7.70 -21.50 -6.31
N LYS A 15 -8.86 -21.07 -6.80
CA LYS A 15 -8.92 -20.06 -7.88
C LYS A 15 -9.90 -18.92 -7.66
N LYS A 16 -10.35 -18.71 -6.40
CA LYS A 16 -11.19 -17.56 -6.02
C LYS A 16 -10.59 -16.68 -4.93
N GLU A 17 -9.39 -17.00 -4.43
CA GLU A 17 -8.71 -16.22 -3.37
C GLU A 17 -7.48 -15.44 -3.88
N LEU A 18 -7.21 -15.48 -5.20
CA LEU A 18 -6.10 -14.73 -5.80
C LEU A 18 -6.56 -13.45 -6.50
N SER A 19 -7.87 -13.18 -6.57
CA SER A 19 -8.40 -12.04 -7.32
C SER A 19 -8.83 -10.86 -6.45
N SER A 20 -8.75 -10.98 -5.13
CA SER A 20 -9.09 -9.89 -4.19
C SER A 20 -7.88 -9.29 -3.50
N LYS A 21 -6.67 -9.84 -3.73
CA LYS A 21 -5.42 -9.35 -3.14
C LYS A 21 -4.72 -8.29 -4.00
N ASP A 22 -4.87 -8.36 -5.33
CA ASP A 22 -4.25 -7.41 -6.27
C ASP A 22 -4.73 -5.97 -6.11
N LYS A 23 -6.01 -5.77 -5.75
CA LYS A 23 -6.58 -4.41 -5.61
C LYS A 23 -6.14 -3.68 -4.34
N ALA A 24 -5.73 -4.40 -3.30
CA ALA A 24 -5.20 -3.80 -2.08
C ALA A 24 -3.70 -3.46 -2.24
N SER A 25 -2.93 -4.32 -2.93
CA SER A 25 -1.52 -4.05 -3.19
C SER A 25 -1.31 -2.88 -4.14
N GLU A 26 -2.21 -2.65 -5.10
CA GLU A 26 -2.07 -1.53 -6.05
C GLU A 26 -2.43 -0.18 -5.41
N SER A 27 -3.35 -0.15 -4.44
CA SER A 27 -3.62 1.05 -3.64
C SER A 27 -2.51 1.32 -2.64
N GLU A 28 -2.00 0.29 -1.95
CA GLU A 28 -0.89 0.45 -0.99
C GLU A 28 0.38 0.97 -1.68
N LEU A 29 0.68 0.51 -2.90
CA LEU A 29 1.82 1.04 -3.68
C LEU A 29 1.62 2.50 -4.07
N ASN A 30 0.38 2.91 -4.38
CA ASN A 30 0.04 4.29 -4.71
C ASN A 30 0.07 5.20 -3.47
N GLU A 31 -0.33 4.69 -2.31
CA GLU A 31 -0.22 5.38 -1.02
C GLU A 31 1.24 5.52 -0.59
N GLN A 32 2.07 4.49 -0.75
CA GLN A 32 3.50 4.56 -0.48
C GLN A 32 4.23 5.56 -1.39
N ASP A 33 3.83 5.67 -2.65
CA ASP A 33 4.37 6.68 -3.58
C ASP A 33 4.01 8.09 -3.13
N ARG A 34 2.76 8.31 -2.71
CA ARG A 34 2.31 9.58 -2.13
C ARG A 34 3.08 9.91 -0.85
N ASP A 35 3.16 9.00 0.11
CA ASP A 35 3.89 9.21 1.37
C ASP A 35 5.37 9.51 1.13
N SER A 36 5.99 8.84 0.14
CA SER A 36 7.38 9.10 -0.24
C SER A 36 7.56 10.52 -0.77
N ARG A 37 6.65 11.01 -1.61
CA ARG A 37 6.68 12.40 -2.11
C ARG A 37 6.47 13.40 -0.99
N VAL A 38 5.50 13.16 -0.13
CA VAL A 38 5.24 13.98 1.06
C VAL A 38 6.47 14.03 1.96
N ALA A 39 7.12 12.90 2.23
CA ALA A 39 8.32 12.83 3.06
C ALA A 39 9.48 13.64 2.45
N VAL A 40 9.69 13.54 1.14
CA VAL A 40 10.72 14.32 0.43
C VAL A 40 10.41 15.82 0.49
N SER A 41 9.16 16.21 0.25
CA SER A 41 8.71 17.61 0.33
C SER A 41 8.84 18.17 1.75
N ALA A 42 8.43 17.41 2.77
CA ALA A 42 8.59 17.77 4.18
C ALA A 42 10.06 17.93 4.57
N TYR A 43 10.94 17.04 4.07
CA TYR A 43 12.39 17.15 4.27
C TYR A 43 12.95 18.45 3.71
N TYR A 44 12.55 18.85 2.49
CA TYR A 44 13.00 20.12 1.93
C TYR A 44 12.45 21.34 2.68
N LYS A 45 11.23 21.26 3.20
CA LYS A 45 10.64 22.30 4.05
C LYS A 45 11.41 22.45 5.37
N ALA A 46 11.68 21.34 6.05
CA ALA A 46 12.53 21.33 7.25
C ALA A 46 13.94 21.86 6.94
N GLN A 47 14.53 21.46 5.81
CA GLN A 47 15.85 21.95 5.37
C GLN A 47 15.85 23.46 5.12
N ALA A 48 14.82 24.03 4.49
CA ALA A 48 14.70 25.46 4.25
C ALA A 48 14.63 26.27 5.56
N ARG A 49 14.15 25.64 6.63
CA ARG A 49 14.07 26.20 7.99
C ARG A 49 15.30 25.86 8.85
N GLY A 50 16.25 25.08 8.33
CA GLY A 50 17.44 24.66 9.06
C GLY A 50 17.20 23.51 10.07
N PHE A 51 16.19 22.66 9.82
CA PHE A 51 15.78 21.55 10.67
C PHE A 51 15.43 21.98 12.10
N GLU A 52 14.73 23.10 12.23
CA GLU A 52 14.26 23.59 13.53
C GLU A 52 13.24 22.61 14.14
N PRO A 53 13.46 22.13 15.38
CA PRO A 53 12.57 21.19 16.05
C PRO A 53 11.24 21.85 16.43
N GLY A 54 10.18 21.06 16.49
CA GLY A 54 8.82 21.51 16.83
C GLY A 54 7.95 21.83 15.63
N HIS A 55 8.47 21.67 14.41
CA HIS A 55 7.77 21.96 13.17
C HIS A 55 7.69 20.76 12.22
N GLU A 56 8.21 19.59 12.62
CA GLU A 56 8.20 18.39 11.78
C GLU A 56 6.80 18.05 11.29
N LEU A 57 5.80 18.17 12.16
CA LEU A 57 4.40 17.90 11.82
C LEU A 57 3.82 18.95 10.86
N GLU A 58 4.20 20.21 11.05
CA GLU A 58 3.76 21.32 10.20
C GLU A 58 4.35 21.21 8.79
N ASP A 59 5.63 20.85 8.69
CA ASP A 59 6.32 20.59 7.43
C ASP A 59 5.70 19.39 6.69
N TRP A 60 5.28 18.36 7.43
CA TRP A 60 4.59 17.18 6.88
C TRP A 60 3.18 17.51 6.40
N LEU A 61 2.37 18.21 7.20
CA LEU A 61 1.02 18.66 6.80
C LEU A 61 1.06 19.59 5.58
N ALA A 62 2.04 20.50 5.54
CA ALA A 62 2.20 21.41 4.42
C ALA A 62 2.76 20.72 3.16
N ALA A 63 3.45 19.59 3.30
CA ALA A 63 3.82 18.74 2.18
C ALA A 63 2.62 17.93 1.67
N GLU A 64 1.83 17.33 2.56
CA GLU A 64 0.60 16.61 2.20
C GLU A 64 -0.41 17.49 1.48
N ALA A 65 -0.60 18.73 1.94
CA ALA A 65 -1.51 19.69 1.32
C ALA A 65 -1.11 20.02 -0.12
N GLU A 66 0.19 20.05 -0.41
CA GLU A 66 0.74 20.36 -1.73
C GLU A 66 0.62 19.16 -2.69
N GLU A 67 0.81 17.93 -2.19
CA GLU A 67 0.65 16.69 -2.97
C GLU A 67 -0.84 16.32 -3.24
N ASN A 68 -1.78 16.90 -2.48
CA ASN A 68 -3.21 16.61 -2.59
C ASN A 68 -4.01 17.70 -3.34
N GLN A 69 -3.32 18.62 -4.03
CA GLN A 69 -3.89 19.75 -4.76
C GLN A 69 -3.95 19.50 -6.27
#